data_AF-A0A561VKY1-F1
#
_entry.id   AF-A0A561VKY1-F1
#
_cell.length_a   1.000
_cell.length_b   1.000
_cell.length_c   1.000
_cell.angle_alpha   90.00
_cell.angle_beta   90.00
_cell.angle_gamma   90.00
#
_symmetry.space_group_name_H-M   'P 1'
#
loop_
_entity.id
_entity.type
_entity.pdbx_description
1 polymer ?
#
loop_
_entity_poly.entity_id
_entity_poly.type
_entity_poly.pdbx_seq_one_letter_code
_entity_poly.pdbx_strand_id
1 'polypeptide(L)'
;MAQNSARGVPARADGWRPQDSVLNGLIHKCVEEAYRRNSEAGSMTAVFGGGIVLLVLGVILAAGTGNPLLAVLVVVVLAAGGLFYAGVNAPAPQVDPLRILDVMGGPGNLPAGYLVYPPAWRAGLPEYLARVSDRQLAVAVRLCREHPGSIADLLRLVITAEQHAHEHVYGRALTESDVFRVAHRATAEWARIAPATMLAA
;
A
#
# COMPACT_ATOMS: atom_id res chain seq x y z
N MET A 1 -13.99 -15.66 -1.70
CA MET A 1 -13.48 -14.31 -2.02
C MET A 1 -12.00 -14.46 -2.33
N ALA A 2 -11.61 -14.32 -3.60
CA ALA A 2 -10.31 -14.76 -4.09
C ALA A 2 -9.17 -13.86 -3.56
N GLN A 3 -8.17 -14.51 -2.98
CA GLN A 3 -6.86 -13.95 -2.62
C GLN A 3 -6.11 -13.51 -3.89
N ASN A 4 -6.25 -12.25 -4.29
CA ASN A 4 -5.45 -11.63 -5.35
C ASN A 4 -4.17 -10.97 -4.78
N SER A 5 -3.49 -11.65 -3.85
CA SER A 5 -2.43 -11.05 -3.02
C SER A 5 -0.99 -11.37 -3.46
N ALA A 6 -0.78 -11.94 -4.65
CA ALA A 6 0.56 -12.32 -5.10
C ALA A 6 0.99 -11.60 -6.40
N ARG A 7 0.51 -10.37 -6.66
CA ARG A 7 1.05 -9.58 -7.76
C ARG A 7 2.38 -8.97 -7.33
N GLY A 8 3.48 -9.51 -7.86
CA GLY A 8 4.83 -9.02 -7.62
C GLY A 8 5.04 -7.61 -8.18
N VAL A 9 6.05 -6.90 -7.67
CA VAL A 9 6.41 -5.57 -8.18
C VAL A 9 6.74 -5.70 -9.68
N PRO A 10 6.06 -4.96 -10.56
CA PRO A 10 6.38 -5.00 -11.97
C PRO A 10 7.76 -4.39 -12.19
N ALA A 11 8.65 -5.19 -12.78
CA ALA A 11 9.96 -4.72 -13.21
C ALA A 11 9.88 -4.30 -14.67
N ARG A 12 10.45 -3.14 -14.97
CA ARG A 12 10.61 -2.68 -16.34
C ARG A 12 11.81 -3.41 -16.97
N ALA A 13 11.73 -3.70 -18.28
CA ALA A 13 12.75 -4.48 -18.98
C ALA A 13 14.14 -3.80 -18.98
N ASP A 14 14.18 -2.47 -18.87
CA ASP A 14 15.41 -1.67 -18.79
C ASP A 14 15.91 -1.46 -17.35
N GLY A 15 15.24 -2.02 -16.35
CA GLY A 15 15.62 -1.90 -14.94
C GLY A 15 15.46 -0.49 -14.36
N TRP A 16 14.86 0.44 -15.10
CA TRP A 16 14.73 1.83 -14.67
C TRP A 16 13.83 1.96 -13.44
N ARG A 17 14.19 2.88 -12.54
CA ARG A 17 13.44 3.24 -11.33
C ARG A 17 13.46 4.76 -11.11
N PRO A 18 12.43 5.33 -10.48
CA PRO A 18 12.45 6.73 -10.08
C PRO A 18 13.54 6.97 -9.02
N GLN A 19 14.26 8.09 -9.13
CA GLN A 19 15.39 8.45 -8.24
C GLN A 19 15.16 9.75 -7.44
N ASP A 20 13.93 10.21 -7.30
CA ASP A 20 13.65 11.43 -6.54
C ASP A 20 13.76 11.17 -5.03
N SER A 21 14.82 11.70 -4.43
CA SER A 21 15.14 11.54 -3.01
C SER A 21 14.07 12.11 -2.07
N VAL A 22 13.39 13.19 -2.45
CA VAL A 22 12.39 13.85 -1.61
C VAL A 22 11.15 12.98 -1.53
N LEU A 23 10.63 12.58 -2.68
CA LEU A 23 9.41 11.77 -2.74
C LEU A 23 9.66 10.34 -2.21
N ASN A 24 10.84 9.77 -2.46
CA ASN A 24 11.24 8.51 -1.82
C ASN A 24 11.26 8.61 -0.30
N GLY A 25 11.78 9.71 0.25
CA GLY A 25 11.77 9.98 1.69
C GLY A 25 10.36 10.13 2.26
N LEU A 26 9.47 10.82 1.55
CA LEU A 26 8.07 10.97 1.94
C LEU A 26 7.32 9.63 1.94
N ILE A 27 7.49 8.82 0.89
CA ILE A 27 6.89 7.49 0.81
C ILE A 27 7.38 6.62 1.98
N HIS A 28 8.69 6.61 2.25
CA HIS A 28 9.24 5.87 3.39
C HIS A 28 8.66 6.33 4.73
N LYS A 29 8.58 7.64 4.94
CA LYS A 29 8.02 8.22 6.17
C LYS A 29 6.53 7.89 6.32
N CYS A 30 5.74 7.96 5.26
CA CYS A 30 4.32 7.60 5.30
C CYS A 30 4.13 6.12 5.63
N VAL A 31 4.94 5.24 5.02
CA VAL A 31 4.93 3.81 5.34
C VAL A 31 5.29 3.58 6.81
N GLU A 32 6.38 4.17 7.28
CA GLU A 32 6.85 4.04 8.66
C GLU A 32 5.80 4.57 9.65
N GLU A 33 5.20 5.72 9.39
CA GLU A 33 4.20 6.33 10.25
C GLU A 33 2.90 5.53 10.27
N ALA A 34 2.50 4.90 9.16
CA ALA A 34 1.34 4.01 9.11
C ALA A 34 1.56 2.74 9.96
N TYR A 35 2.75 2.12 9.86
CA TYR A 35 3.12 0.99 10.72
C TYR A 35 3.20 1.39 12.20
N ARG A 36 3.78 2.56 12.48
CA ARG A 36 3.88 3.10 13.84
C ARG A 36 2.51 3.34 14.46
N ARG A 37 1.59 4.03 13.77
CA ARG A 37 0.22 4.29 14.27
C ARG A 37 -0.54 3.00 14.56
N ASN A 38 -0.37 1.98 13.73
CA ASN A 38 -1.04 0.70 13.93
C ASN A 38 -0.46 -0.08 15.13
N SER A 39 0.86 0.01 15.34
CA SER A 39 1.49 -0.55 16.54
C SER A 39 1.04 0.14 17.84
N GLU A 40 0.90 1.47 17.81
CA GLU A 40 0.42 2.26 18.95
C GLU A 40 -1.05 1.95 19.26
N ALA A 41 -1.91 1.89 18.23
CA ALA A 41 -3.34 1.56 18.36
C ALA A 41 -3.60 0.12 18.83
N GLY A 42 -2.83 -0.85 18.33
CA GLY A 42 -2.89 -2.25 18.77
C GLY A 42 -2.46 -2.42 20.23
N SER A 43 -1.49 -1.63 20.71
CA SER A 43 -1.09 -1.64 22.11
C SER A 43 -2.20 -1.11 23.02
N MET A 44 -2.93 -0.08 22.59
CA MET A 44 -3.89 0.61 23.45
C MET A 44 -5.11 -0.27 23.75
N THR A 45 -5.67 -0.95 22.75
CA THR A 45 -6.81 -1.86 22.93
C THR A 45 -6.44 -3.10 23.75
N ALA A 46 -5.22 -3.64 23.54
CA ALA A 46 -4.71 -4.76 24.33
C ALA A 46 -4.48 -4.37 25.81
N VAL A 47 -3.97 -3.17 26.07
CA VAL A 47 -3.75 -2.65 27.42
C VAL A 47 -5.08 -2.44 28.16
N PHE A 48 -6.09 -1.84 27.53
CA PHE A 48 -7.40 -1.64 28.16
C PHE A 48 -8.15 -2.96 28.38
N GLY A 49 -8.15 -3.86 27.40
CA GLY A 49 -8.82 -5.16 27.51
C GLY A 49 -8.16 -6.06 28.57
N GLY A 50 -6.83 -6.17 28.55
CA GLY A 50 -6.08 -6.96 29.53
C GLY A 50 -6.15 -6.38 30.94
N GLY A 51 -6.10 -5.05 31.07
CA GLY A 51 -6.19 -4.36 32.36
C GLY A 51 -7.51 -4.59 33.09
N ILE A 52 -8.63 -4.57 32.36
CA ILE A 52 -9.96 -4.81 32.96
C ILE A 52 -10.08 -6.26 33.45
N VAL A 53 -9.62 -7.24 32.67
CA VAL A 53 -9.66 -8.66 33.06
C VAL A 53 -8.81 -8.92 34.30
N LEU A 54 -7.60 -8.35 34.36
CA LEU A 54 -6.71 -8.47 35.52
C LEU A 54 -7.30 -7.80 36.77
N LEU A 55 -7.98 -6.66 36.61
CA LEU A 55 -8.63 -5.96 37.70
C LEU A 55 -9.79 -6.80 38.27
N VAL A 56 -10.66 -7.34 37.42
CA VAL A 56 -11.77 -8.22 37.83
C VAL A 56 -11.22 -9.48 38.52
N LEU A 57 -10.19 -10.10 37.97
CA LEU A 57 -9.55 -11.29 38.56
C LEU A 57 -8.94 -10.98 39.93
N GLY A 58 -8.28 -9.82 40.07
CA GLY A 58 -7.70 -9.35 41.32
C GLY A 58 -8.75 -9.14 42.42
N VAL A 59 -9.90 -8.55 42.07
CA VAL A 59 -11.02 -8.35 43.02
C VAL A 59 -11.61 -9.68 43.47
N ILE A 60 -11.82 -10.64 42.56
CA ILE A 60 -12.34 -11.98 42.89
C ILE A 60 -11.36 -12.72 43.81
N LEU A 61 -10.06 -12.68 43.51
CA LEU A 61 -9.03 -13.32 44.33
C LEU A 61 -8.91 -12.67 45.72
N ALA A 62 -8.98 -11.34 45.80
CA ALA A 62 -8.91 -10.62 47.07
C ALA A 62 -10.12 -10.94 47.97
N ALA A 63 -11.33 -11.01 47.39
CA ALA A 63 -12.55 -11.37 48.12
C ALA A 63 -12.57 -12.84 48.55
N GLY A 64 -12.03 -13.75 47.73
CA GLY A 64 -12.04 -15.19 48.03
C GLY A 64 -10.95 -15.65 48.99
N THR A 65 -9.77 -15.01 48.98
CA THR A 65 -8.61 -15.46 49.78
C THR A 65 -8.46 -14.71 51.11
N GLY A 66 -9.14 -13.57 51.28
CA GLY A 66 -9.01 -12.72 52.46
C GLY A 66 -7.62 -12.09 52.63
N ASN A 67 -6.70 -12.31 51.68
CA ASN A 67 -5.32 -11.82 51.74
C ASN A 67 -5.00 -10.95 50.51
N PRO A 68 -5.12 -9.61 50.63
CA PRO A 68 -4.99 -8.70 49.50
C PRO A 68 -3.58 -8.71 48.89
N LEU A 69 -2.56 -9.04 49.67
CA LEU A 69 -1.16 -9.05 49.24
C LEU A 69 -0.88 -10.19 48.24
N LEU A 70 -1.52 -11.34 48.45
CA LEU A 70 -1.38 -12.52 47.59
C LEU A 70 -2.11 -12.30 46.25
N ALA A 71 -3.28 -11.67 46.29
CA ALA A 71 -4.04 -11.30 45.10
C ALA A 71 -3.25 -10.34 44.18
N VAL A 72 -2.59 -9.32 44.76
CA VAL A 72 -1.75 -8.39 43.99
C VAL A 72 -0.57 -9.11 43.32
N LEU A 73 0.12 -10.00 44.05
CA LEU A 73 1.28 -10.72 43.51
C LEU A 73 0.88 -11.61 42.32
N VAL A 74 -0.25 -12.32 42.43
CA VAL A 74 -0.79 -13.16 41.36
C VAL A 74 -1.15 -12.32 40.14
N VAL A 75 -1.80 -11.17 40.33
CA VAL A 75 -2.14 -10.24 39.23
C VAL A 75 -0.89 -9.72 38.53
N VAL A 76 0.15 -9.33 39.28
CA VAL A 76 1.41 -8.84 38.70
C VAL A 76 2.12 -9.93 37.89
N VAL A 77 2.15 -11.17 38.39
CA VAL A 77 2.76 -12.30 37.67
C VAL A 77 1.97 -12.64 36.41
N LEU A 78 0.63 -12.67 36.48
CA LEU A 78 -0.24 -12.87 35.31
C LEU A 78 -0.10 -11.74 34.29
N ALA A 79 0.02 -10.50 34.75
CA ALA A 79 0.26 -9.35 33.88
C ALA A 79 1.61 -9.46 33.15
N ALA A 80 2.69 -9.74 33.88
CA ALA A 80 4.02 -9.88 33.30
C ALA A 80 4.09 -11.07 32.31
N GLY A 81 3.53 -12.22 32.69
CA GLY A 81 3.47 -13.41 31.84
C GLY A 81 2.61 -13.20 30.59
N GLY A 82 1.46 -12.55 30.74
CA GLY A 82 0.57 -12.20 29.64
C GLY A 82 1.21 -11.20 28.66
N LEU A 83 1.91 -10.19 29.18
CA LEU A 83 2.61 -9.20 28.36
C LEU A 83 3.77 -9.85 27.58
N PHE A 84 4.52 -10.73 28.22
CA PHE A 84 5.60 -11.49 27.58
C PHE A 84 5.05 -12.40 26.47
N TYR A 85 3.99 -13.15 26.76
CA TYR A 85 3.35 -14.02 25.76
C TYR A 85 2.78 -13.23 24.58
N ALA A 86 2.15 -12.09 24.85
CA ALA A 86 1.62 -11.19 23.82
C ALA A 86 2.76 -10.57 22.99
N GLY A 87 3.87 -10.16 23.60
CA GLY A 87 5.01 -9.61 22.89
C GLY A 87 5.65 -10.60 21.91
N VAL A 88 5.67 -11.89 22.24
CA VAL A 88 6.26 -12.93 21.40
C VAL A 88 5.29 -13.44 20.33
N ASN A 89 3.98 -13.45 20.60
CA ASN A 89 2.97 -14.03 19.71
C ASN A 89 2.05 -13.02 19.02
N ALA A 90 2.24 -11.72 19.22
CA ALA A 90 1.40 -10.71 18.58
C ALA A 90 1.54 -10.80 17.05
N PRO A 91 0.44 -11.07 16.32
CA PRO A 91 0.48 -11.01 14.87
C PRO A 91 0.82 -9.59 14.40
N ALA A 92 1.59 -9.50 13.33
CA ALA A 92 2.00 -8.20 12.78
C ALA A 92 0.75 -7.32 12.53
N PRO A 93 0.78 -6.05 12.95
CA PRO A 93 -0.38 -5.16 12.85
C PRO A 93 -0.77 -5.00 11.37
N GLN A 94 -1.98 -5.45 11.02
CA GLN A 94 -2.50 -5.37 9.66
C GLN A 94 -2.86 -3.91 9.37
N VAL A 95 -2.00 -3.21 8.64
CA VAL A 95 -2.25 -1.84 8.18
C VAL A 95 -3.16 -1.92 6.95
N ASP A 96 -4.23 -1.13 6.90
CA ASP A 96 -5.06 -1.01 5.71
C ASP A 96 -4.22 -0.38 4.57
N PRO A 97 -3.84 -1.17 3.55
CA PRO A 97 -2.78 -0.78 2.61
C PRO A 97 -3.17 0.44 1.77
N LEU A 98 -4.46 0.64 1.50
CA LEU A 98 -4.95 1.78 0.72
C LEU A 98 -4.83 3.12 1.46
N ARG A 99 -4.83 3.09 2.80
CA ARG A 99 -4.76 4.30 3.65
C ARG A 99 -3.34 4.79 3.91
N ILE A 100 -2.34 4.00 3.58
CA ILE A 100 -0.92 4.33 3.85
C ILE A 100 -0.51 5.62 3.12
N LEU A 101 -1.05 5.83 1.92
CA LEU A 101 -0.70 6.96 1.05
C LEU A 101 -1.77 8.06 1.02
N ASP A 102 -2.79 8.02 1.88
CA ASP A 102 -3.88 9.01 1.89
C ASP A 102 -3.36 10.45 2.04
N VAL A 103 -2.28 10.65 2.80
CA VAL A 103 -1.64 11.97 2.99
C VAL A 103 -1.10 12.54 1.66
N MET A 104 -0.78 11.68 0.70
CA MET A 104 -0.33 12.06 -0.65
C MET A 104 -1.45 12.02 -1.70
N GLY A 105 -2.72 11.85 -1.27
CA GLY A 105 -3.86 11.71 -2.17
C GLY A 105 -4.09 10.27 -2.67
N GLY A 106 -3.46 9.29 -2.02
CA GLY A 106 -3.61 7.87 -2.31
C GLY A 106 -2.60 7.31 -3.33
N PRO A 107 -2.57 5.98 -3.50
CA PRO A 107 -1.61 5.29 -4.39
C PRO A 107 -1.71 5.72 -5.86
N GLY A 108 -2.88 6.14 -6.33
CA GLY A 108 -3.09 6.59 -7.70
C GLY A 108 -2.51 7.97 -8.02
N ASN A 109 -2.30 8.82 -7.00
CA ASN A 109 -1.81 10.19 -7.19
C ASN A 109 -0.27 10.27 -7.26
N LEU A 110 0.43 9.16 -7.01
CA LEU A 110 1.87 9.10 -7.20
C LEU A 110 2.22 9.32 -8.68
N PRO A 111 3.40 9.89 -8.98
CA PRO A 111 3.85 10.03 -10.36
C PRO A 111 3.94 8.66 -11.04
N ALA A 112 3.61 8.59 -12.33
CA ALA A 112 3.54 7.35 -13.10
C ALA A 112 4.76 6.43 -12.91
N GLY A 113 5.97 6.98 -12.84
CA GLY A 113 7.21 6.25 -12.62
C GLY A 113 7.28 5.44 -11.32
N TYR A 114 6.45 5.75 -10.31
CA TYR A 114 6.42 5.03 -9.03
C TYR A 114 5.66 3.71 -9.09
N LEU A 115 5.03 3.39 -10.22
CA LEU A 115 4.41 2.09 -10.45
C LEU A 115 5.40 0.92 -10.32
N VAL A 116 6.67 1.14 -10.65
CA VAL A 116 7.76 0.15 -10.57
C VAL A 116 8.59 0.27 -9.29
N TYR A 117 8.22 1.17 -8.37
CA TYR A 117 8.98 1.43 -7.15
C TYR A 117 8.54 0.48 -6.02
N PRO A 118 9.43 -0.38 -5.48
CA PRO A 118 9.02 -1.41 -4.52
C PRO A 118 8.38 -0.88 -3.22
N PRO A 119 8.85 0.22 -2.60
CA PRO A 119 8.21 0.78 -1.42
C PRO A 119 6.81 1.32 -1.70
N ALA A 120 6.60 2.01 -2.84
CA ALA A 120 5.26 2.43 -3.25
C ALA A 120 4.35 1.23 -3.52
N TRP A 121 4.91 0.14 -4.07
CA TRP A 121 4.18 -1.11 -4.27
C TRP A 121 3.66 -1.70 -2.96
N ARG A 122 4.50 -1.75 -1.93
CA ARG A 122 4.10 -2.24 -0.60
C ARG A 122 3.11 -1.30 0.11
N ALA A 123 3.03 -0.04 -0.31
CA ALA A 123 2.18 0.98 0.28
C ALA A 123 0.75 1.02 -0.32
N GLY A 124 0.29 -0.06 -0.96
CA GLY A 124 -1.12 -0.21 -1.37
C GLY A 124 -1.42 -0.13 -2.87
N LEU A 125 -0.40 -0.14 -3.74
CA LEU A 125 -0.61 -0.23 -5.18
C LEU A 125 -1.27 -1.55 -5.63
N PRO A 126 -0.94 -2.74 -5.11
CA PRO A 126 -1.60 -3.99 -5.51
C PRO A 126 -3.11 -3.94 -5.31
N GLU A 127 -3.56 -3.40 -4.18
CA GLU A 127 -4.95 -3.26 -3.82
C GLU A 127 -5.65 -2.21 -4.69
N TYR A 128 -4.97 -1.10 -4.99
CA TYR A 128 -5.45 -0.11 -5.95
C TYR A 128 -5.60 -0.68 -7.37
N LEU A 129 -4.65 -1.51 -7.80
CA LEU A 129 -4.59 -2.13 -9.12
C LEU A 129 -5.40 -3.43 -9.22
N ALA A 130 -6.18 -3.80 -8.20
CA ALA A 130 -6.92 -5.06 -8.16
C ALA A 130 -7.90 -5.24 -9.33
N ARG A 131 -8.37 -4.13 -9.93
CA ARG A 131 -9.28 -4.12 -11.09
C ARG A 131 -8.59 -3.98 -12.44
N VAL A 132 -7.27 -3.77 -12.44
CA VAL A 132 -6.47 -3.57 -13.66
C VAL A 132 -5.96 -4.92 -14.16
N SER A 133 -6.08 -5.16 -15.46
CA SER A 133 -5.59 -6.40 -16.09
C SER A 133 -4.07 -6.41 -16.18
N ASP A 134 -3.46 -7.60 -16.18
CA ASP A 134 -2.00 -7.71 -16.30
C ASP A 134 -1.47 -7.12 -17.63
N ARG A 135 -2.28 -7.19 -18.70
CA ARG A 135 -1.98 -6.54 -19.98
C ARG A 135 -1.93 -5.02 -19.86
N GLN A 136 -2.94 -4.41 -19.24
CA GLN A 136 -2.97 -2.95 -19.00
C GLN A 136 -1.78 -2.53 -18.14
N LEU A 137 -1.46 -3.32 -17.12
CA LEU A 137 -0.33 -3.06 -16.25
C LEU A 137 1.01 -3.16 -17.00
N ALA A 138 1.20 -4.15 -17.87
CA ALA A 138 2.41 -4.29 -18.68
C ALA A 138 2.63 -3.09 -19.60
N VAL A 139 1.57 -2.60 -20.26
CA VAL A 139 1.63 -1.40 -21.11
C VAL A 139 1.93 -0.15 -20.27
N ALA A 140 1.25 0.02 -19.13
CA ALA A 140 1.49 1.14 -18.22
C ALA A 140 2.94 1.15 -17.72
N VAL A 141 3.50 0.00 -17.34
CA VAL A 141 4.89 -0.15 -16.90
C VAL A 141 5.88 0.26 -17.98
N ARG A 142 5.60 -0.01 -19.26
CA ARG A 142 6.46 0.46 -20.35
C ARG A 142 6.44 1.99 -20.51
N LEU A 143 5.28 2.61 -20.30
CA LEU A 143 5.05 4.05 -20.51
C LEU A 143 5.33 4.91 -19.26
N CYS A 144 5.59 4.29 -18.10
CA CYS A 144 5.65 4.99 -16.81
C CYS A 144 6.73 6.09 -16.71
N ARG A 145 7.81 5.99 -17.51
CA ARG A 145 8.88 7.00 -17.54
C ARG A 145 8.57 8.16 -18.48
N GLU A 146 7.82 7.90 -19.55
CA GLU A 146 7.50 8.90 -20.58
C GLU A 146 6.28 9.72 -20.20
N HIS A 147 5.40 9.18 -19.36
CA HIS A 147 4.19 9.84 -18.93
C HIS A 147 4.47 10.82 -17.77
N PRO A 148 4.22 12.15 -17.95
CA PRO A 148 4.48 13.15 -16.91
C PRO A 148 3.41 13.20 -15.81
N GLY A 149 2.32 12.43 -15.96
CA GLY A 149 1.17 12.44 -15.06
C GLY A 149 1.25 11.46 -13.88
N SER A 150 0.12 11.30 -13.21
CA SER A 150 -0.05 10.36 -12.10
C SER A 150 -0.23 8.92 -12.60
N ILE A 151 -0.10 7.94 -11.70
CA ILE A 151 -0.43 6.53 -11.99
C ILE A 151 -1.90 6.41 -12.42
N ALA A 152 -2.82 7.14 -11.78
CA ALA A 152 -4.23 7.12 -12.12
C ALA A 152 -4.48 7.62 -13.56
N ASP A 153 -3.80 8.68 -13.98
CA ASP A 153 -3.94 9.24 -15.33
C ASP A 153 -3.34 8.31 -16.39
N LEU A 154 -2.17 7.72 -16.09
CA LEU A 154 -1.56 6.72 -16.94
C LEU A 154 -2.48 5.52 -17.15
N LEU A 155 -3.09 5.00 -16.08
CA LEU A 155 -4.02 3.87 -16.18
C LEU A 155 -5.26 4.22 -16.97
N ARG A 156 -5.84 5.41 -16.75
CA ARG A 156 -6.97 5.91 -17.54
C ARG A 156 -6.61 5.99 -19.02
N LEU A 157 -5.43 6.51 -19.35
CA LEU A 157 -4.93 6.58 -20.72
C LEU A 157 -4.80 5.19 -21.34
N VAL A 158 -4.25 4.21 -20.62
CA VAL A 158 -4.11 2.84 -21.13
C VAL A 158 -5.49 2.18 -21.32
N ILE A 159 -6.44 2.40 -20.40
CA ILE A 159 -7.80 1.88 -20.53
C ILE A 159 -8.50 2.48 -21.76
N THR A 160 -8.40 3.80 -21.95
CA THR A 160 -8.96 4.48 -23.13
C THR A 160 -8.28 4.02 -24.42
N ALA A 161 -6.96 3.82 -24.39
CA ALA A 161 -6.21 3.29 -25.54
C ALA A 161 -6.62 1.87 -25.90
N GLU A 162 -6.90 1.02 -24.90
CA GLU A 162 -7.39 -0.34 -25.11
C GLU A 162 -8.79 -0.35 -25.70
N GLN A 163 -9.70 0.50 -25.19
CA GLN A 163 -11.04 0.68 -25.76
C GLN A 163 -10.98 1.16 -27.21
N HIS A 164 -10.16 2.18 -27.48
CA HIS A 164 -9.99 2.70 -28.84
C HIS A 164 -9.38 1.67 -29.79
N ALA A 165 -8.38 0.90 -29.33
CA ALA A 165 -7.81 -0.17 -30.12
C ALA A 165 -8.86 -1.27 -30.39
N HIS A 166 -9.68 -1.64 -29.41
CA HIS A 166 -10.75 -2.62 -29.57
C HIS A 166 -11.76 -2.21 -30.66
N GLU A 167 -12.13 -0.93 -30.72
CA GLU A 167 -13.03 -0.40 -31.76
C GLU A 167 -12.45 -0.48 -33.18
N HIS A 168 -11.11 -0.40 -33.32
CA HIS A 168 -10.44 -0.36 -34.62
C HIS A 168 -9.89 -1.73 -35.07
N VAL A 169 -9.82 -2.71 -34.17
CA VAL A 169 -9.42 -4.08 -34.49
C VAL A 169 -10.65 -4.89 -34.92
N TYR A 170 -11.12 -4.65 -36.15
CA TYR A 170 -12.20 -5.43 -36.76
C TYR A 170 -11.78 -6.90 -36.97
N GLY A 171 -12.28 -7.79 -36.11
CA GLY A 171 -12.16 -9.25 -36.26
C GLY A 171 -10.78 -9.88 -35.97
N ARG A 172 -9.82 -9.11 -35.45
CA ARG A 172 -8.51 -9.62 -34.99
C ARG A 172 -8.42 -9.64 -33.46
N ALA A 173 -7.57 -10.50 -32.92
CA ALA A 173 -7.27 -10.50 -31.49
C ALA A 173 -6.45 -9.25 -31.12
N LEU A 174 -6.86 -8.55 -30.06
CA LEU A 174 -6.19 -7.35 -29.57
C LEU A 174 -4.85 -7.70 -28.90
N THR A 175 -3.75 -7.16 -29.43
CA THR A 175 -2.40 -7.41 -28.89
C THR A 175 -1.93 -6.30 -27.94
N GLU A 176 -0.96 -6.60 -27.06
CA GLU A 176 -0.33 -5.60 -26.19
C GLU A 176 0.33 -4.46 -27.00
N SER A 177 0.92 -4.80 -28.16
CA SER A 177 1.54 -3.83 -29.07
C SER A 177 0.56 -2.83 -29.66
N ASP A 178 -0.68 -3.24 -29.94
CA ASP A 178 -1.70 -2.32 -30.48
C ASP A 178 -2.07 -1.26 -29.46
N VAL A 179 -2.29 -1.68 -28.21
CA VAL A 179 -2.60 -0.78 -27.08
C VAL A 179 -1.42 0.13 -26.79
N PHE A 180 -0.19 -0.40 -26.76
CA PHE A 180 1.02 0.40 -26.54
C PHE A 180 1.19 1.47 -27.62
N ARG A 181 0.97 1.15 -28.90
CA ARG A 181 1.13 2.11 -29.99
C ARG A 181 0.17 3.30 -29.85
N VAL A 182 -1.10 3.04 -29.52
CA VAL A 182 -2.11 4.09 -29.31
C VAL A 182 -1.77 4.92 -28.08
N ALA A 183 -1.43 4.26 -26.97
CA ALA A 183 -1.10 4.92 -25.71
C ALA A 183 0.18 5.77 -25.81
N HIS A 184 1.22 5.27 -26.48
CA HIS A 184 2.47 5.99 -26.72
C HIS A 184 2.22 7.24 -27.59
N ARG A 185 1.41 7.11 -28.66
CA ARG A 185 1.05 8.26 -29.51
C ARG A 185 0.35 9.35 -28.71
N ALA A 186 -0.65 8.97 -27.89
CA ALA A 186 -1.34 9.90 -27.02
C ALA A 186 -0.37 10.56 -26.03
N THR A 187 0.51 9.79 -25.40
CA THR A 187 1.52 10.30 -24.47
C THR A 187 2.48 11.29 -25.15
N ALA A 188 2.92 10.99 -26.37
CA ALA A 188 3.80 11.87 -27.16
C ALA A 188 3.09 13.14 -27.67
N GLU A 189 1.77 13.10 -27.89
CA GLU A 189 0.96 14.29 -28.18
C GLU A 189 0.78 15.15 -26.93
N TRP A 190 0.50 14.53 -25.78
CA TRP A 190 0.45 15.21 -24.49
C TRP A 190 1.78 15.88 -24.14
N ALA A 191 2.91 15.20 -24.33
CA ALA A 191 4.23 15.78 -24.09
C ALA A 191 4.54 16.99 -25.00
N ARG A 192 3.93 17.07 -26.19
CA ARG A 192 4.04 18.23 -27.09
C ARG A 192 3.16 19.40 -26.70
N ILE A 193 2.00 19.12 -26.10
CA ILE A 193 1.00 20.14 -25.73
C ILE A 193 1.26 20.65 -24.31
N ALA A 194 1.79 19.81 -23.42
CA ALA A 194 2.12 20.18 -22.07
C ALA A 194 3.22 21.28 -22.10
N PRO A 195 3.00 22.44 -21.46
CA PRO A 195 4.07 23.40 -21.28
C PRO A 195 5.17 22.70 -20.50
N ALA A 196 6.39 22.70 -21.02
CA ALA A 196 7.55 22.14 -20.36
C ALA A 196 7.73 22.81 -19.00
N THR A 197 7.15 22.24 -17.94
CA THR A 197 7.52 22.59 -16.58
C THR A 197 8.90 22.01 -16.36
N MET A 198 9.87 22.92 -16.33
CA MET A 198 11.26 22.67 -15.95
C MET A 198 11.31 21.86 -14.65
N LEU A 199 11.54 20.55 -14.74
CA LEU A 199 12.12 19.76 -13.66
C LEU A 199 13.15 18.80 -14.30
N ALA A 200 14.12 19.42 -14.96
CA ALA A 200 15.46 18.87 -15.10
C ALA A 200 16.34 19.63 -14.10
N ALA A 201 16.45 19.11 -12.89
CA ALA A 201 17.48 19.42 -11.91
C ALA A 201 17.67 18.20 -11.01
#